data_AF-A0A0M0HBN1-F1
#
_entry.id   AF-A0A0M0HBN1-F1
#
_cell.length_a   1.000
_cell.length_b   1.000
_cell.length_c   1.000
_cell.angle_alpha   90.00
_cell.angle_beta   90.00
_cell.angle_gamma   90.00
#
_symmetry.space_group_name_H-M   'P 1'
#
loop_
_entity.id
_entity.type
_entity.pdbx_description
1 polymer ?
#
loop_
_entity_poly.entity_id
_entity_poly.type
_entity_poly.pdbx_seq_one_letter_code
_entity_poly.pdbx_strand_id
1 'polypeptide(L)'
;MKGVPILTAILSIVIILSATFAIYYAITWRSQPGIMARIYQARMNIGMGVALLGIGFNQVTFENMDTIRLIIGIVLLFVGGVNLVLGIRNLNYFMKLKKEQEGKK
;
A
#
# COMPACT_ATOMS: atom_id res chain seq x y z
N MET A 1 19.76 19.93 12.92
CA MET A 1 18.79 19.02 12.26
C MET A 1 19.42 18.31 11.05
N LYS A 2 20.26 17.30 11.25
CA LYS A 2 20.88 16.54 10.12
C LYS A 2 20.08 15.28 9.68
N GLY A 3 19.05 14.88 10.45
CA GLY A 3 18.31 13.63 10.21
C GLY A 3 17.03 13.74 9.36
N VAL A 4 16.41 14.92 9.31
CA VAL A 4 15.19 15.18 8.52
C VAL A 4 15.36 14.86 7.03
N PRO A 5 16.43 15.29 6.33
CA PRO A 5 16.60 15.01 4.89
C PRO A 5 16.86 13.54 4.56
N ILE A 6 17.37 12.76 5.52
CA ILE A 6 17.63 11.32 5.30
C ILE A 6 16.32 10.53 5.43
N LEU A 7 15.52 10.83 6.45
CA LEU A 7 14.23 10.17 6.67
C LEU A 7 13.27 10.41 5.49
N THR A 8 13.18 11.66 5.00
CA THR A 8 12.35 12.00 3.83
C THR A 8 12.78 11.27 2.57
N ALA A 9 14.09 11.11 2.35
CA ALA A 9 14.62 10.36 1.23
C ALA A 9 14.24 8.88 1.30
N ILE A 10 14.40 8.25 2.47
CA ILE A 10 14.01 6.85 2.71
C ILE A 10 12.51 6.67 2.47
N LEU A 11 11.67 7.55 3.04
CA LEU A 11 10.22 7.50 2.83
C LEU A 11 9.86 7.65 1.36
N SER A 12 10.52 8.57 0.65
CA SER A 12 10.31 8.81 -0.78
C SER A 12 10.65 7.58 -1.63
N ILE A 13 11.75 6.88 -1.34
CA ILE A 13 12.11 5.62 -2.00
C ILE A 13 11.04 4.56 -1.74
N VAL A 14 10.62 4.39 -0.49
CA VAL A 14 9.55 3.43 -0.12
C VAL A 14 8.24 3.74 -0.84
N ILE A 15 7.85 5.02 -0.90
CA ILE A 15 6.65 5.48 -1.61
C ILE A 15 6.73 5.12 -3.09
N ILE A 16 7.84 5.43 -3.76
CA ILE A 16 8.00 5.17 -5.21
C ILE A 16 7.93 3.67 -5.49
N LEU A 17 8.65 2.84 -4.72
CA LEU A 17 8.66 1.39 -4.91
C LEU A 17 7.27 0.78 -4.67
N SER A 18 6.61 1.16 -3.57
CA SER A 18 5.27 0.65 -3.22
C SER A 18 4.19 1.13 -4.19
N ALA A 19 4.27 2.38 -4.67
CA ALA A 19 3.37 2.91 -5.69
C ALA A 19 3.58 2.20 -7.04
N THR A 20 4.82 1.95 -7.45
CA THR A 20 5.13 1.19 -8.67
C THR A 20 4.55 -0.22 -8.60
N PHE A 21 4.74 -0.90 -7.46
CA PHE A 21 4.15 -2.21 -7.20
C PHE A 21 2.61 -2.17 -7.25
N ALA A 22 2.00 -1.16 -6.61
CA ALA A 22 0.55 -0.97 -6.64
C ALA A 22 0.02 -0.79 -8.06
N ILE A 23 0.64 0.06 -8.86
CA ILE A 23 0.25 0.33 -10.25
C ILE A 23 0.38 -0.94 -11.11
N TYR A 24 1.48 -1.67 -10.97
CA TYR A 24 1.67 -2.95 -11.67
C TYR A 24 0.48 -3.87 -11.41
N TYR A 25 0.16 -4.14 -10.14
CA TYR A 25 -0.96 -5.02 -9.82
C TYR A 25 -2.32 -4.43 -10.18
N ALA A 26 -2.49 -3.11 -10.13
CA ALA A 26 -3.69 -2.41 -10.57
C ALA A 26 -4.03 -2.74 -12.02
N ILE A 27 -3.02 -2.78 -12.89
CA ILE A 27 -3.19 -3.16 -14.29
C ILE A 27 -3.41 -4.68 -14.38
N THR A 28 -2.57 -5.47 -13.72
CA THR A 28 -2.61 -6.94 -13.84
C THR A 28 -3.92 -7.57 -13.35
N TRP A 29 -4.50 -7.12 -12.23
CA TRP A 29 -5.68 -7.79 -11.66
C TRP A 29 -6.90 -7.71 -12.57
N ARG A 30 -7.01 -6.64 -13.37
CA ARG A 30 -8.12 -6.41 -14.31
C ARG A 30 -8.12 -7.41 -15.47
N SER A 31 -6.96 -7.95 -15.81
CA SER A 31 -6.78 -8.90 -16.91
C SER A 31 -6.86 -10.36 -16.46
N GLN A 32 -7.11 -10.62 -15.17
CA GLN A 32 -7.01 -11.96 -14.58
C GLN A 32 -8.40 -12.41 -14.11
N PRO A 33 -8.79 -13.68 -14.33
CA PRO A 33 -10.08 -14.19 -13.86
C PRO A 33 -10.01 -14.77 -12.44
N GLY A 34 -11.17 -14.83 -11.78
CA GLY A 34 -11.40 -15.62 -10.58
C GLY A 34 -10.49 -15.28 -9.38
N ILE A 35 -9.95 -16.31 -8.73
CA ILE A 35 -9.11 -16.17 -7.53
C ILE A 35 -7.83 -15.40 -7.81
N MET A 36 -7.23 -15.57 -9.00
CA MET A 36 -6.01 -14.85 -9.35
C MET A 36 -6.23 -13.33 -9.40
N ALA A 37 -7.38 -12.88 -9.94
CA ALA A 37 -7.79 -11.48 -9.90
C ALA A 37 -7.78 -10.93 -8.47
N ARG A 38 -8.36 -11.70 -7.54
CA ARG A 38 -8.48 -11.32 -6.12
C ARG A 38 -7.13 -11.28 -5.40
N ILE A 39 -6.22 -12.21 -5.71
CA ILE A 39 -4.84 -12.21 -5.18
C ILE A 39 -4.09 -10.96 -5.66
N TYR A 40 -4.17 -10.64 -6.95
CA TYR A 40 -3.51 -9.44 -7.49
C TYR A 40 -4.14 -8.15 -6.97
N GLN A 41 -5.46 -8.09 -6.83
CA GLN A 41 -6.15 -6.97 -6.18
C GLN A 41 -5.69 -6.80 -4.72
N ALA A 42 -5.49 -7.90 -3.98
CA ALA A 42 -4.97 -7.83 -2.61
C ALA A 42 -3.54 -7.28 -2.57
N ARG A 43 -2.66 -7.70 -3.50
CA ARG A 43 -1.30 -7.15 -3.63
C ARG A 43 -1.30 -5.66 -4.00
N MET A 44 -2.20 -5.25 -4.89
CA MET A 44 -2.42 -3.83 -5.22
C MET A 44 -2.76 -3.03 -3.95
N ASN A 45 -3.73 -3.50 -3.15
CA ASN A 45 -4.15 -2.81 -1.92
C ASN A 45 -3.02 -2.73 -0.88
N ILE A 46 -2.18 -3.76 -0.76
CA ILE A 46 -0.99 -3.72 0.09
C ILE A 46 -0.03 -2.62 -0.39
N GLY A 47 0.29 -2.59 -1.69
CA GLY A 47 1.16 -1.57 -2.27
C GLY A 47 0.63 -0.14 -2.06
N MET A 48 -0.66 0.07 -2.35
CA MET A 48 -1.32 1.37 -2.11
C MET A 48 -1.32 1.74 -0.62
N GLY A 49 -1.57 0.77 0.26
CA GLY A 49 -1.54 0.97 1.70
C GLY A 49 -0.16 1.47 2.18
N VAL A 50 0.91 0.79 1.76
CA VAL A 50 2.29 1.19 2.09
C VAL A 50 2.63 2.57 1.50
N ALA A 51 2.24 2.85 0.26
CA ALA A 51 2.48 4.13 -0.38
C ALA A 51 1.79 5.28 0.38
N LEU A 52 0.50 5.13 0.70
CA LEU A 52 -0.27 6.13 1.43
C LEU A 52 0.24 6.36 2.85
N LEU A 53 0.63 5.28 3.54
CA LEU A 53 1.28 5.39 4.85
C LEU A 53 2.59 6.17 4.75
N GLY A 54 3.43 5.84 3.76
CA GLY A 54 4.68 6.56 3.49
C GLY A 54 4.45 8.05 3.24
N ILE A 55 3.49 8.40 2.37
CA ILE A 55 3.15 9.81 2.07
C ILE A 55 2.63 10.51 3.34
N GLY A 56 1.75 9.87 4.10
CA GLY A 56 1.19 10.41 5.33
C GLY A 56 2.26 10.71 6.39
N PHE A 57 3.20 9.77 6.61
CA PHE A 57 4.35 10.00 7.48
C PHE A 57 5.30 11.07 6.93
N ASN A 58 5.46 11.16 5.61
CA ASN A 58 6.32 12.18 5.01
C ASN A 58 5.78 13.60 5.28
N GLN A 59 4.46 13.79 5.36
CA GLN A 59 3.86 15.12 5.65
C GLN A 59 4.30 15.72 6.99
N VAL A 60 4.57 14.90 8.01
CA VAL A 60 4.97 15.38 9.34
C VAL A 60 6.48 15.65 9.45
N THR A 61 7.25 15.37 8.41
CA THR A 61 8.72 15.58 8.40
C THR A 61 9.13 16.95 7.87
N PHE A 62 8.23 17.70 7.24
CA PHE A 62 8.53 19.03 6.70
C PHE A 62 8.64 20.07 7.82
N GLU A 63 9.64 20.97 7.71
CA GLU A 63 9.95 21.96 8.76
C GLU A 63 8.80 22.95 9.04
N ASN A 64 8.02 23.29 8.01
CA ASN A 64 6.86 24.17 8.10
C ASN A 64 5.57 23.34 8.06
N MET A 65 5.23 22.70 9.16
CA MET A 65 3.98 21.95 9.28
C MET A 65 2.80 22.91 9.48
N ASP A 66 1.88 22.94 8.51
CA ASP A 66 0.61 23.65 8.62
C ASP A 66 -0.55 22.69 8.93
N THR A 67 -1.67 23.24 9.40
CA THR A 67 -2.87 22.45 9.77
C THR A 67 -3.39 21.61 8.60
N ILE A 68 -3.27 22.11 7.37
CA ILE A 68 -3.73 21.41 6.17
C ILE A 68 -2.91 20.14 5.94
N ARG A 69 -1.57 20.23 6.01
CA ARG A 69 -0.67 19.07 5.90
C ARG A 69 -0.92 18.03 6.98
N LEU A 70 -1.17 18.47 8.21
CA LEU A 70 -1.50 17.56 9.31
C LEU A 70 -2.79 16.77 9.01
N ILE A 71 -3.85 17.46 8.57
CA ILE A 71 -5.12 16.83 8.20
C ILE A 71 -4.92 15.84 7.04
N ILE A 72 -4.21 16.25 5.98
CA ILE A 72 -3.88 15.39 4.84
C ILE A 72 -3.10 14.16 5.31
N GLY A 73 -2.09 14.35 6.16
CA GLY A 73 -1.29 13.27 6.73
C GLY A 73 -2.16 12.25 7.47
N ILE A 74 -3.05 12.70 8.36
CA ILE A 74 -3.96 11.84 9.12
C ILE A 74 -4.88 11.04 8.19
N VAL A 75 -5.48 11.69 7.19
CA VAL A 75 -6.37 11.01 6.23
C VAL A 75 -5.61 9.95 5.44
N LEU A 76 -4.41 10.27 4.95
CA LEU A 76 -3.57 9.33 4.21
C LEU A 76 -3.12 8.15 5.07
N LEU A 77 -2.76 8.40 6.33
CA LEU A 77 -2.40 7.35 7.28
C LEU A 77 -3.58 6.42 7.55
N PHE A 78 -4.78 6.96 7.75
CA PHE A 78 -5.98 6.18 7.96
C PHE A 78 -6.34 5.32 6.75
N VAL A 79 -6.44 5.93 5.56
CA VAL A 79 -6.78 5.23 4.31
C VAL A 79 -5.70 4.20 3.96
N GLY A 80 -4.43 4.54 4.16
CA GLY A 80 -3.30 3.64 3.95
C GLY A 80 -3.33 2.43 4.89
N GLY A 81 -3.58 2.66 6.17
CA GLY A 81 -3.73 1.61 7.18
C GLY A 81 -4.86 0.64 6.85
N VAL A 82 -6.04 1.15 6.47
CA VAL A 82 -7.18 0.32 6.05
C VAL A 82 -6.83 -0.52 4.82
N ASN A 83 -6.23 0.08 3.79
CA ASN A 83 -5.82 -0.64 2.57
C ASN A 83 -4.81 -1.75 2.86
N LEU A 84 -3.83 -1.48 3.74
CA LEU A 84 -2.81 -2.45 4.12
C LEU A 84 -3.42 -3.64 4.88
N VAL A 85 -4.23 -3.38 5.91
CA VAL A 85 -4.86 -4.44 6.72
C VAL A 85 -5.80 -5.30 5.88
N LEU A 86 -6.67 -4.68 5.09
CA LEU A 86 -7.60 -5.42 4.22
C LEU A 86 -6.85 -6.16 3.11
N GLY A 87 -5.80 -5.55 2.55
CA GLY A 87 -4.95 -6.18 1.55
C GLY A 87 -4.28 -7.46 2.08
N ILE A 88 -3.66 -7.41 3.26
CA ILE A 88 -3.02 -8.57 3.89
C ILE A 88 -4.04 -9.66 4.21
N ARG A 89 -5.18 -9.30 4.81
CA ARG A 89 -6.26 -10.25 5.15
C ARG A 89 -6.79 -10.96 3.89
N ASN A 90 -7.06 -10.19 2.84
CA ASN A 90 -7.55 -10.74 1.57
C ASN A 90 -6.50 -11.61 0.89
N LEU A 91 -5.23 -11.20 0.88
CA LEU A 91 -4.15 -12.00 0.28
C LEU A 91 -4.07 -13.37 0.95
N ASN A 92 -4.05 -13.41 2.28
CA ASN A 92 -3.99 -14.66 3.04
C ASN A 92 -5.21 -15.56 2.75
N TYR A 93 -6.41 -14.98 2.72
CA TYR A 93 -7.65 -15.69 2.42
C TYR A 93 -7.63 -16.31 1.02
N PHE A 94 -7.36 -15.53 -0.02
CA PHE A 94 -7.40 -16.02 -1.40
C PHE A 94 -6.24 -16.95 -1.74
N MET A 95 -5.06 -16.79 -1.11
CA MET A 95 -3.95 -17.73 -1.22
C MET A 95 -4.31 -19.09 -0.63
N LYS A 96 -5.02 -19.12 0.52
CA LYS A 96 -5.52 -20.38 1.10
C LYS A 96 -6.53 -21.04 0.16
N LEU A 97 -7.50 -20.28 -0.34
CA LEU A 97 -8.52 -20.79 -1.25
C LEU A 97 -7.93 -21.34 -2.56
N LYS A 98 -6.88 -20.70 -3.11
CA LYS A 98 -6.14 -21.20 -4.28
C LYS A 98 -5.56 -22.59 -4.04
N LYS A 99 -4.89 -22.79 -2.89
CA LYS A 99 -4.31 -24.10 -2.52
C LYS A 99 -5.38 -25.19 -2.38
N GLU A 100 -6.53 -24.86 -1.79
CA GLU A 100 -7.65 -25.80 -1.64
C GLU A 100 -8.28 -26.20 -2.99
N GLN A 101 -8.27 -25.30 -3.98
CA GLN A 101 -8.72 -25.63 -5.34
C GLN A 101 -7.71 -26.46 -6.12
N GLU A 102 -6.42 -26.25 -5.90
CA GLU A 102 -5.35 -27.03 -6.55
C GLU A 102 -5.25 -28.45 -6.00
N GLY A 103 -5.42 -28.65 -4.69
CA GLY A 103 -5.41 -29.99 -4.08
C GLY A 103 -6.67 -30.84 -4.31
N LYS A 104 -7.70 -30.27 -4.93
CA LYS A 104 -8.93 -30.98 -5.35
C LYS A 104 -8.88 -31.44 -6.81
N LYS A 105 -7.85 -31.04 -7.56
CA LYS A 105 -7.59 -31.48 -8.93
C LYS A 105 -6.60 -32.64 -8.92
#